data_AF-A0A834YYV1-F1
#
_entry.id   AF-A0A834YYV1-F1
#
_cell.length_a   1.000
_cell.length_b   1.000
_cell.length_c   1.000
_cell.angle_alpha   90.00
_cell.angle_beta   90.00
_cell.angle_gamma   90.00
#
_symmetry.space_group_name_H-M   'P 1'
#
loop_
_entity.id
_entity.type
_entity.pdbx_description
1 polymer ?
#
loop_
_entity_poly.entity_id
_entity_poly.type
_entity_poly.pdbx_seq_one_letter_code
_entity_poly.pdbx_strand_id
1 'polypeptide(L)'
;MDDLQDWLQQPNGILTEERLPSPSLSSSSSSSEPHPISIGSDCWVRAEQTTHEIICQIQPTLVSERRRKEVIDYVQRLIRGYVGSEVFPFGSVPLKTYLPDGDIDLTALISPDVEDALASDVRAILEREEKNKSGEFEVKDVQYIHAEVFFTLLLKILLVN
;
A
#
# COMPACT_ATOMS: atom_id res chain seq x y z
N MET A 1 27.47 35.79 40.13
CA MET A 1 26.40 35.68 39.11
C MET A 1 26.77 34.51 38.21
N ASP A 2 26.99 33.33 38.76
CA ASP A 2 26.14 32.45 39.59
C ASP A 2 25.54 31.36 38.68
N ASP A 3 26.10 30.17 38.90
CA ASP A 3 25.47 28.85 38.92
C ASP A 3 24.85 28.27 37.65
N LEU A 4 25.63 27.41 37.00
CA LEU A 4 25.13 26.30 36.20
C LEU A 4 25.88 25.01 36.57
N GLN A 5 25.78 24.57 37.83
CA GLN A 5 25.98 23.16 38.25
C GLN A 5 25.23 22.87 39.55
N ASP A 6 24.13 22.14 39.42
CA ASP A 6 23.55 21.20 40.40
C ASP A 6 22.40 20.55 39.60
N TRP A 7 22.33 19.24 39.37
CA TRP A 7 22.15 18.21 40.37
C TRP A 7 22.63 16.85 39.86
N LEU A 8 23.56 16.24 40.59
CA LEU A 8 23.84 14.80 40.59
C LEU A 8 22.96 14.11 41.66
N GLN A 9 22.49 12.90 41.32
CA GLN A 9 22.31 11.72 42.19
C GLN A 9 21.19 11.68 43.28
N GLN A 10 20.10 10.93 42.98
CA GLN A 10 19.49 9.72 43.65
C GLN A 10 19.30 9.70 45.21
N PRO A 11 18.50 8.81 45.90
CA PRO A 11 17.83 7.56 45.49
C PRO A 11 16.44 7.23 46.15
N ASN A 12 15.93 6.01 45.85
CA ASN A 12 15.09 5.10 46.64
C ASN A 12 13.55 5.23 46.66
N GLY A 13 12.92 4.30 45.92
CA GLY A 13 11.64 3.68 46.24
C GLY A 13 11.66 2.24 45.76
N ILE A 14 11.93 1.31 46.68
CA ILE A 14 11.96 -0.14 46.46
C ILE A 14 10.53 -0.67 46.29
N LEU A 15 10.28 -1.61 45.37
CA LEU A 15 9.26 -2.65 45.50
C LEU A 15 9.37 -3.70 44.37
N THR A 16 9.81 -4.89 44.78
CA THR A 16 9.53 -6.25 44.28
C THR A 16 9.91 -6.67 42.84
N GLU A 17 10.88 -7.58 42.80
CA GLU A 17 11.15 -8.56 41.74
C GLU A 17 9.87 -9.26 41.23
N GLU A 18 9.67 -9.24 39.91
CA GLU A 18 9.22 -10.42 39.19
C GLU A 18 10.22 -10.75 38.08
N ARG A 19 10.86 -11.90 38.25
CA ARG A 19 11.94 -12.45 37.43
C ARG A 19 11.36 -13.07 36.15
N LEU A 20 11.33 -12.31 35.06
CA LEU A 20 11.07 -12.86 33.73
C LEU A 20 12.31 -13.60 33.21
N PRO A 21 12.18 -14.80 32.62
CA PRO A 21 13.32 -15.54 32.08
C PRO A 21 13.83 -14.87 30.79
N SER A 22 15.11 -14.51 30.79
CA SER A 22 15.82 -13.99 29.62
C SER A 22 15.83 -15.02 28.49
N PRO A 23 15.48 -14.66 27.24
CA PRO A 23 15.80 -15.52 26.11
C PRO A 23 17.32 -15.54 25.97
N SER A 24 17.90 -16.72 26.07
CA SER A 24 19.30 -16.97 25.74
C SER A 24 19.61 -16.40 24.36
N LEU A 25 20.39 -15.33 24.33
CA LEU A 25 21.01 -14.80 23.12
C LEU A 25 22.00 -15.85 22.61
N SER A 26 21.54 -16.73 21.72
CA SER A 26 22.41 -17.52 20.86
C SER A 26 23.27 -16.52 20.09
N SER A 27 24.58 -16.65 20.25
CA SER A 27 25.60 -15.84 19.58
C SER A 27 25.20 -15.52 18.14
N SER A 28 24.95 -14.24 17.87
CA SER A 28 24.79 -13.73 16.53
C SER A 28 26.12 -13.88 15.80
N SER A 29 26.29 -15.01 15.11
CA SER A 29 27.25 -15.09 14.02
C SER A 29 26.90 -13.98 13.05
N SER A 30 27.79 -13.00 12.94
CA SER A 30 27.72 -11.91 11.97
C SER A 30 27.33 -12.48 10.61
N SER A 31 26.09 -12.25 10.18
CA SER A 31 25.65 -12.62 8.84
C SER A 31 26.28 -11.66 7.86
N SER A 32 27.52 -11.94 7.45
CA SER A 32 28.01 -11.49 6.17
C SER A 32 27.01 -12.01 5.15
N GLU A 33 26.27 -11.09 4.51
CA GLU A 33 25.46 -11.38 3.32
C GLU A 33 26.26 -12.35 2.43
N PRO A 34 25.78 -13.58 2.20
CA PRO A 34 26.53 -14.53 1.39
C PRO A 34 26.68 -13.95 -0.01
N HIS A 35 27.92 -13.77 -0.47
CA HIS A 35 28.16 -13.34 -1.85
C HIS A 35 27.39 -14.27 -2.81
N PRO A 36 26.71 -13.75 -3.85
CA PRO A 36 25.80 -14.55 -4.71
C PRO A 36 26.42 -15.83 -5.30
N ILE A 37 27.74 -15.86 -5.45
CA ILE A 37 28.54 -16.97 -5.99
C ILE A 37 28.69 -18.12 -4.97
N SER A 38 28.46 -17.85 -3.68
CA SER A 38 28.52 -18.80 -2.57
C SER A 38 27.21 -19.59 -2.37
N ILE A 39 26.14 -19.24 -3.08
CA ILE A 39 24.86 -19.95 -3.01
C ILE A 39 24.99 -21.24 -3.82
N GLY A 40 24.96 -22.38 -3.14
CA GLY A 40 25.04 -23.69 -3.79
C GLY A 40 23.87 -23.95 -4.74
N SER A 41 24.10 -24.78 -5.76
CA SER A 41 23.10 -25.15 -6.77
C SER A 41 21.78 -25.64 -6.17
N ASP A 42 21.85 -26.46 -5.12
CA ASP A 42 20.66 -27.01 -4.46
C ASP A 42 19.81 -25.93 -3.78
N CYS A 43 20.45 -24.86 -3.28
CA CYS A 43 19.74 -23.72 -2.71
C CYS A 43 19.02 -22.92 -3.79
N TRP A 44 19.65 -22.72 -4.95
CA TRP A 44 19.00 -22.09 -6.12
C TRP A 44 17.82 -22.90 -6.63
N VAL A 45 17.95 -24.22 -6.74
CA VAL A 45 16.84 -25.10 -7.16
C VAL A 45 15.66 -25.00 -6.19
N ARG A 46 15.93 -25.02 -4.87
CA ARG A 46 14.87 -24.83 -3.87
C ARG A 46 14.25 -23.44 -3.96
N ALA A 47 15.06 -22.39 -4.13
CA ALA A 47 14.58 -21.02 -4.25
C ALA A 47 13.66 -20.87 -5.48
N GLU A 48 14.08 -21.37 -6.64
CA GLU A 48 13.27 -21.34 -7.87
C GLU A 48 11.96 -22.10 -7.69
N GLN A 49 12.00 -23.30 -7.11
CA GLN A 49 10.81 -24.10 -6.84
C GLN A 49 9.82 -23.37 -5.92
N THR A 50 10.32 -22.81 -4.82
CA THR A 50 9.49 -22.03 -3.88
C THR A 50 8.94 -20.77 -4.54
N THR A 51 9.74 -20.04 -5.32
CA THR A 51 9.29 -18.86 -6.07
C THR A 51 8.20 -19.23 -7.08
N HIS A 52 8.35 -20.35 -7.79
CA HIS A 52 7.35 -20.83 -8.73
C HIS A 52 6.02 -21.14 -8.05
N GLU A 53 6.07 -21.81 -6.90
CA GLU A 53 4.87 -22.10 -6.09
C GLU A 53 4.17 -20.83 -5.63
N ILE A 54 4.94 -19.82 -5.17
CA ILE A 54 4.39 -18.52 -4.77
C ILE A 54 3.71 -17.83 -5.97
N ILE A 55 4.40 -17.74 -7.11
CA ILE A 55 3.86 -17.12 -8.33
C ILE A 55 2.56 -17.79 -8.75
N CYS A 56 2.49 -19.13 -8.71
CA CYS A 56 1.27 -19.87 -9.04
C CYS A 56 0.07 -19.46 -8.17
N GLN A 57 0.30 -19.09 -6.92
CA GLN A 57 -0.76 -18.68 -5.99
C GLN A 57 -1.17 -17.22 -6.15
N ILE A 58 -0.23 -16.33 -6.47
CA ILE A 58 -0.47 -14.87 -6.45
C ILE A 58 -0.64 -14.25 -7.83
N GLN A 59 -0.37 -14.99 -8.90
CA GLN A 59 -0.51 -14.45 -10.25
C GLN A 59 -1.97 -14.07 -10.56
N PRO A 60 -2.19 -13.09 -11.45
CA PRO A 60 -3.52 -12.75 -11.96
C PRO A 60 -4.29 -13.97 -12.46
N THR A 61 -5.60 -13.99 -12.21
CA THR A 61 -6.50 -15.02 -12.69
C THR A 61 -7.53 -14.39 -13.63
N LEU A 62 -8.17 -15.20 -14.48
CA LEU A 62 -9.22 -14.72 -15.37
C LEU A 62 -10.39 -14.05 -14.61
N VAL A 63 -10.67 -14.54 -13.40
CA VAL A 63 -11.72 -13.97 -12.53
C VAL A 63 -11.29 -12.60 -12.02
N SER A 64 -10.04 -12.46 -11.53
CA SER A 64 -9.56 -11.19 -11.01
C SER A 64 -9.34 -10.15 -12.12
N GLU A 65 -8.94 -10.58 -13.32
CA GLU A 65 -8.87 -9.74 -14.53
C GLU A 65 -10.24 -9.19 -14.91
N ARG A 66 -11.27 -10.06 -14.97
CA ARG A 66 -12.63 -9.64 -15.31
C ARG A 66 -13.18 -8.67 -14.28
N ARG A 67 -13.06 -8.99 -12.99
CA ARG A 67 -13.56 -8.12 -11.91
C ARG A 67 -12.91 -6.74 -11.94
N ARG A 68 -11.58 -6.67 -12.15
CA ARG A 68 -10.89 -5.38 -12.29
C ARG A 68 -11.41 -4.60 -13.49
N LYS A 69 -11.60 -5.26 -14.64
CA LYS A 69 -12.16 -4.62 -15.82
C LYS A 69 -13.55 -4.05 -15.55
N GLU A 70 -14.44 -4.80 -14.91
CA GLU A 70 -15.79 -4.34 -14.58
C GLU A 70 -15.77 -3.12 -13.65
N VAL A 71 -14.90 -3.12 -12.63
CA VAL A 71 -14.70 -1.96 -11.74
C VAL A 71 -14.15 -0.75 -12.51
N ILE A 72 -13.15 -0.94 -13.36
CA ILE A 72 -12.57 0.14 -14.19
C ILE A 72 -13.65 0.72 -15.12
N ASP A 73 -14.41 -0.13 -15.81
CA ASP A 73 -15.48 0.28 -16.71
C ASP A 73 -16.60 1.02 -15.97
N TYR A 74 -16.91 0.63 -14.74
CA TYR A 74 -17.84 1.33 -13.86
C TYR A 74 -17.33 2.73 -13.47
N VAL A 75 -16.11 2.82 -12.93
CA VAL A 75 -15.54 4.10 -12.50
C VAL A 75 -15.37 5.04 -13.69
N GLN A 76 -14.92 4.55 -14.84
CA GLN A 76 -14.79 5.37 -16.05
C GLN A 76 -16.15 5.92 -16.50
N ARG A 77 -17.21 5.10 -16.52
CA ARG A 77 -18.57 5.58 -16.84
C ARG A 77 -19.06 6.62 -15.83
N LEU A 78 -18.82 6.38 -14.55
CA LEU A 78 -19.23 7.25 -13.46
C LEU A 78 -18.58 8.64 -13.62
N ILE A 79 -17.25 8.68 -13.64
CA ILE A 79 -16.49 9.94 -13.72
C ILE A 79 -16.77 10.67 -15.04
N ARG A 80 -16.74 9.96 -16.18
CA ARG A 80 -17.07 10.58 -17.47
C ARG A 80 -18.48 11.15 -17.51
N GLY A 81 -19.44 10.50 -16.86
CA GLY A 81 -20.84 10.95 -16.81
C GLY A 81 -21.07 12.24 -16.04
N TYR A 82 -20.24 12.56 -15.04
CA TYR A 82 -20.39 13.76 -14.22
C TYR A 82 -19.43 14.89 -14.59
N VAL A 83 -18.16 14.58 -14.92
CA VAL A 83 -17.11 15.59 -15.15
C VAL A 83 -16.50 15.53 -16.55
N GLY A 84 -16.92 14.58 -17.39
CA GLY A 84 -16.43 14.47 -18.78
C GLY A 84 -14.96 14.07 -18.91
N SER A 85 -14.31 13.65 -17.82
CA SER A 85 -12.91 13.24 -17.81
C SER A 85 -12.75 11.78 -18.25
N GLU A 86 -11.66 11.48 -18.94
CA GLU A 86 -11.30 10.10 -19.29
C GLU A 86 -10.42 9.49 -18.18
N VAL A 87 -10.76 8.27 -17.77
CA VAL A 87 -10.06 7.55 -16.69
C VAL A 87 -9.36 6.34 -17.27
N PHE A 88 -8.09 6.15 -16.91
CA PHE A 88 -7.27 5.04 -17.38
C PHE A 88 -6.64 4.28 -16.20
N PRO A 89 -6.47 2.96 -16.29
CA PRO A 89 -5.68 2.22 -15.33
C PRO A 89 -4.20 2.58 -15.44
N PHE A 90 -3.55 2.72 -14.29
CA PHE A 90 -2.11 2.89 -14.16
C PHE A 90 -1.55 1.84 -13.18
N GLY A 91 -0.26 1.93 -12.84
CA GLY A 91 0.37 1.08 -11.84
C GLY A 91 0.45 -0.38 -12.28
N SER A 92 0.00 -1.27 -11.40
CA SER A 92 0.14 -2.72 -11.57
C SER A 92 -0.79 -3.31 -12.65
N VAL A 93 -1.93 -2.67 -12.90
CA VAL A 93 -3.01 -3.21 -13.75
C VAL A 93 -2.58 -3.36 -15.22
N PRO A 94 -2.01 -2.33 -15.89
CA PRO A 94 -1.57 -2.47 -17.28
C PRO A 94 -0.52 -3.56 -17.51
N LEU A 95 0.32 -3.82 -16.49
CA LEU A 95 1.41 -4.80 -16.56
C LEU A 95 1.00 -6.19 -16.06
N LYS A 96 -0.20 -6.35 -15.49
CA LYS A 96 -0.66 -7.58 -14.85
C LYS A 96 0.30 -8.08 -13.76
N THR A 97 0.86 -7.15 -12.98
CA THR A 97 1.78 -7.45 -11.88
C THR A 97 1.12 -7.32 -10.50
N TYR A 98 -0.20 -7.18 -10.45
CA TYR A 98 -0.96 -7.10 -9.21
C TYR A 98 -1.10 -8.47 -8.53
N LEU A 99 -1.22 -8.42 -7.21
CA LEU A 99 -1.66 -9.54 -6.40
C LEU A 99 -3.19 -9.75 -6.56
N PRO A 100 -3.75 -10.91 -6.18
CA PRO A 100 -5.17 -11.18 -6.35
C PRO A 100 -6.08 -10.15 -5.67
N ASP A 101 -5.63 -9.61 -4.54
CA ASP A 101 -6.25 -8.61 -3.67
C ASP A 101 -5.62 -7.21 -3.80
N GLY A 102 -4.66 -7.02 -4.71
CA GLY A 102 -4.01 -5.72 -4.92
C GLY A 102 -4.96 -4.66 -5.49
N ASP A 103 -4.66 -3.40 -5.16
CA ASP A 103 -5.42 -2.20 -5.54
C ASP A 103 -5.52 -1.98 -7.06
N ILE A 104 -6.45 -1.10 -7.45
CA ILE A 104 -6.60 -0.60 -8.82
C ILE A 104 -6.22 0.87 -8.84
N ASP A 105 -5.05 1.17 -9.39
CA ASP A 105 -4.62 2.55 -9.61
C ASP A 105 -5.31 3.11 -10.86
N LEU A 106 -5.99 4.25 -10.71
CA LEU A 106 -6.65 4.96 -11.80
C LEU A 106 -6.10 6.38 -11.92
N THR A 107 -6.01 6.88 -13.15
CA THR A 107 -5.64 8.26 -13.45
C THR A 107 -6.71 8.88 -14.32
N ALA A 108 -7.25 10.02 -13.89
CA ALA A 108 -8.15 10.83 -14.69
C ALA A 108 -7.35 11.87 -15.49
N LEU A 109 -7.58 11.94 -16.79
CA LEU A 109 -7.03 12.97 -17.66
C LEU A 109 -8.06 14.08 -17.85
N ILE A 110 -7.62 15.31 -17.65
CA ILE A 110 -8.44 16.51 -17.81
C ILE A 110 -7.82 17.51 -18.75
N SER A 111 -8.66 18.39 -19.30
CA SER A 111 -8.20 19.60 -19.96
C SER A 111 -7.55 20.54 -18.94
N PRO A 112 -6.46 21.26 -19.31
CA PRO A 112 -5.72 22.15 -18.42
C PRO A 112 -6.57 23.22 -17.73
N ASP A 113 -7.73 23.58 -18.30
CA ASP A 113 -8.58 24.67 -17.82
C ASP A 113 -9.44 24.31 -16.59
N VAL A 114 -9.36 23.07 -16.06
CA VAL A 114 -10.31 22.52 -15.06
C VAL A 114 -9.60 21.87 -13.84
N GLU A 115 -8.29 22.10 -13.67
CA GLU A 115 -7.47 21.35 -12.71
C GLU A 115 -7.87 21.56 -11.23
N ASP A 116 -8.18 22.79 -10.84
CA ASP A 116 -8.34 23.15 -9.42
C ASP A 116 -9.57 22.53 -8.73
N ALA A 117 -10.57 22.04 -9.48
CA ALA A 117 -11.82 21.51 -8.93
C ALA A 117 -11.98 19.99 -9.09
N LEU A 118 -11.27 19.35 -10.03
CA LEU A 118 -11.52 17.97 -10.42
C LEU A 118 -11.52 17.00 -9.25
N ALA A 119 -10.50 17.07 -8.38
CA ALA A 119 -10.36 16.10 -7.31
C ALA A 119 -11.48 16.23 -6.26
N SER A 120 -11.96 17.47 -6.03
CA SER A 120 -13.11 17.73 -5.17
C SER A 120 -14.42 17.23 -5.80
N ASP A 121 -14.59 17.41 -7.12
CA ASP A 121 -15.76 16.94 -7.84
C ASP A 121 -15.84 15.41 -7.85
N VAL A 122 -14.72 14.74 -8.14
CA VAL A 122 -14.60 13.28 -8.07
C VAL A 122 -14.94 12.77 -6.67
N ARG A 123 -14.42 13.42 -5.63
CA ARG A 123 -14.76 13.08 -4.24
C ARG A 123 -16.27 13.20 -3.99
N ALA A 124 -16.90 14.30 -4.39
CA ALA A 124 -18.33 14.51 -4.19
C ALA A 124 -19.20 13.46 -4.92
N ILE A 125 -18.77 13.04 -6.12
CA ILE A 125 -19.41 11.95 -6.88
C ILE A 125 -19.32 10.64 -6.09
N LEU A 126 -18.15 10.28 -5.58
CA LEU A 126 -17.94 9.04 -4.83
C LEU A 126 -18.71 9.04 -3.49
N GLU A 127 -18.72 10.16 -2.75
CA GLU A 127 -19.52 10.31 -1.52
C GLU A 127 -21.03 10.19 -1.79
N ARG A 128 -21.48 10.58 -2.98
CA ARG A 128 -22.86 10.35 -3.41
C ARG A 128 -23.13 8.88 -3.73
N GLU A 129 -22.23 8.21 -4.44
CA GLU A 129 -22.36 6.78 -4.75
C GLU A 129 -22.27 5.91 -3.49
N GLU A 130 -21.55 6.31 -2.45
CA GLU A 130 -21.52 5.61 -1.15
C GLU A 130 -22.92 5.51 -0.50
N LYS A 131 -23.75 6.54 -0.72
CA LYS A 131 -25.15 6.59 -0.26
C LYS A 131 -26.10 5.83 -1.19
N ASN A 132 -25.67 5.50 -2.41
CA ASN A 132 -26.48 4.82 -3.43
C ASN A 132 -26.46 3.29 -3.21
N LYS A 133 -27.45 2.77 -2.48
CA LYS A 133 -27.60 1.32 -2.23
C LYS A 133 -28.10 0.52 -3.44
N SER A 134 -28.44 1.17 -4.54
CA SER A 134 -28.85 0.55 -5.81
C SER A 134 -27.78 0.59 -6.89
N GLY A 135 -26.56 1.01 -6.56
CA GLY A 135 -25.42 1.03 -7.48
C GLY A 135 -24.99 -0.38 -7.91
N GLU A 136 -24.34 -0.47 -9.08
CA GLU A 136 -23.73 -1.71 -9.58
C GLU A 136 -22.62 -2.22 -8.65
N PHE A 137 -21.87 -1.29 -8.07
CA PHE A 137 -20.86 -1.53 -7.05
C PHE A 137 -21.19 -0.74 -5.79
N GLU A 138 -20.91 -1.34 -4.64
CA GLU A 138 -20.95 -0.64 -3.37
C GLU A 138 -19.68 0.19 -3.21
N VAL A 139 -19.83 1.51 -3.07
CA VAL A 139 -18.76 2.44 -2.72
C VAL A 139 -18.77 2.63 -1.20
N LYS A 140 -17.60 2.61 -0.58
CA LYS A 140 -17.39 2.76 0.87
C LYS A 140 -16.09 3.52 1.14
N ASP A 141 -16.02 4.14 2.31
CA ASP A 141 -14.80 4.68 2.93
C ASP A 141 -14.08 5.68 2.01
N VAL A 142 -14.86 6.59 1.41
CA VAL A 142 -14.32 7.61 0.50
C VAL A 142 -13.42 8.57 1.28
N GLN A 143 -12.14 8.58 0.92
CA GLN A 143 -11.13 9.45 1.52
C GLN A 143 -10.47 10.31 0.44
N TYR A 144 -10.32 11.60 0.75
CA TYR A 144 -9.59 12.54 -0.09
C TYR A 144 -8.28 12.93 0.57
N ILE A 145 -7.19 12.63 -0.11
CA ILE A 145 -5.84 12.94 0.35
C ILE A 145 -5.29 14.00 -0.60
N HIS A 146 -5.15 15.22 -0.09
CA HIS A 146 -4.45 16.26 -0.81
C HIS A 146 -2.95 16.04 -0.65
N ALA A 147 -2.31 15.60 -1.73
CA ALA A 147 -0.87 15.39 -1.76
C ALA A 147 -0.25 16.30 -2.83
N GLU A 148 0.72 17.12 -2.41
CA GLU A 148 1.61 17.78 -3.36
C GLU A 148 2.60 16.74 -3.87
N VAL A 149 2.36 16.24 -5.09
CA VAL A 149 3.34 15.38 -5.75
C VAL A 149 4.39 16.30 -6.37
N PHE A 150 5.37 16.72 -5.56
CA PHE A 150 6.65 17.17 -6.09
C PHE A 150 7.14 16.06 -7.03
N PHE A 151 7.36 16.36 -8.31
CA PHE A 151 7.75 15.36 -9.32
C PHE A 151 8.95 14.52 -8.85
N THR A 152 8.65 13.41 -8.15
CA THR A 152 9.37 12.15 -7.97
C THR A 152 8.50 11.27 -7.06
N LEU A 153 7.96 10.20 -7.64
CA LEU A 153 7.00 9.25 -7.07
C LEU A 153 7.55 8.49 -5.84
N LEU A 154 6.73 8.37 -4.79
CA LEU A 154 6.17 7.12 -4.25
C LEU A 154 5.46 7.43 -2.90
N LEU A 155 4.20 7.04 -2.73
CA LEU A 155 3.66 6.82 -1.38
C LEU A 155 2.63 5.68 -1.39
N LYS A 156 2.98 4.60 -0.69
CA LYS A 156 2.10 3.47 -0.35
C LYS A 156 1.07 3.92 0.68
N ILE A 157 -0.19 3.53 0.52
CA ILE A 157 -1.15 3.55 1.63
C ILE A 157 -1.86 2.20 1.68
N LEU A 158 -1.77 1.58 2.86
CA LEU A 158 -2.31 0.28 3.23
C LEU A 158 -3.75 0.49 3.73
N LEU A 159 -4.72 -0.26 3.22
CA LEU A 159 -6.02 -0.40 3.88
C LEU A 159 -6.32 -1.88 4.10
N VAL A 160 -6.49 -2.23 5.38
CA VAL A 160 -6.78 -3.57 5.89
C VAL A 160 -8.30 -3.76 5.95
N ASN A 161 -8.74 -4.98 5.61
CA ASN A 161 -10.12 -5.51 5.52
C ASN A 161 -11.17 -4.91 6.46
#